data_AF-A0A661PLM2-F1
#
_entry.id   AF-A0A661PLM2-F1
#
_cell.length_a   1.000
_cell.length_b   1.000
_cell.length_c   1.000
_cell.angle_alpha   90.00
_cell.angle_beta   90.00
_cell.angle_gamma   90.00
#
_symmetry.space_group_name_H-M   'P 1'
#
loop_
_entity.id
_entity.type
_entity.pdbx_description
1 polymer ?
#
loop_
_entity_poly.entity_id
_entity_poly.type
_entity_poly.pdbx_seq_one_letter_code
_entity_poly.pdbx_strand_id
1 'polypeptide(L)'
;MICFVDELKNQDLEGKKAFVRVDFNVPLDDSGNITDDVRIRRVLPTINALLDEDLVVVIASHMGRPKGSVVPKFSLAPVAKRLSRLLKKDVVFLSDCIGSSVRKTLDEVAPGTVILLENLRFYPGETSNDPEFSRALAEGMDLYVNDAFATAHRAHASVVGITEYLPHRFAGFLMKDELNYFHRALDNPLRPVVAIVGGAKVSSKLGALENLINRVDKIVVGGAMAFTFLKAMGFGLGKSLVEDDMVEQAGRIFQQAIDKGVRFYLPVDCVAGNRMTPDADTKVMPVQEIPKDWMGLDIGPATTTLFNEVLQNAKTIIWNGPMGAFEIDA
;
A
#
# COMPACT_ATOMS: atom_id res chain seq x y z
N MET A 1 1.80 -23.62 -0.21
CA MET A 1 2.47 -23.20 1.04
C MET A 1 3.46 -22.11 0.65
N ILE A 2 3.46 -20.96 1.33
CA ILE A 2 4.41 -19.88 1.05
C ILE A 2 5.67 -20.19 1.86
N CYS A 3 6.82 -20.26 1.21
CA CYS A 3 8.12 -20.36 1.88
C CYS A 3 8.64 -18.96 2.17
N PHE A 4 9.20 -18.74 3.36
CA PHE A 4 9.77 -17.45 3.75
C PHE A 4 11.29 -17.47 3.76
N VAL A 5 11.92 -16.30 3.67
CA VAL A 5 13.40 -16.17 3.65
C VAL A 5 14.09 -16.67 4.93
N ASP A 6 13.40 -16.79 6.07
CA ASP A 6 13.98 -17.41 7.27
C ASP A 6 14.07 -18.94 7.19
N GLU A 7 13.47 -19.56 6.18
CA GLU A 7 13.55 -20.99 5.88
C GLU A 7 14.69 -21.33 4.91
N LEU A 8 15.52 -20.35 4.52
CA LEU A 8 16.69 -20.57 3.65
C LEU A 8 17.76 -21.46 4.29
N LYS A 9 17.78 -21.55 5.62
CA LYS A 9 18.80 -22.28 6.38
C LYS A 9 18.92 -23.74 5.93
N ASN A 10 20.16 -24.24 5.90
CA ASN A 10 20.52 -25.62 5.52
C ASN A 10 20.33 -25.96 4.03
N GLN A 11 20.37 -24.95 3.15
CA GLN A 11 20.40 -25.14 1.71
C GLN A 11 21.79 -24.77 1.17
N ASP A 12 22.26 -25.48 0.15
CA ASP A 12 23.48 -25.11 -0.58
C ASP A 12 23.18 -23.88 -1.45
N LEU A 13 23.43 -22.68 -0.91
CA LEU A 13 23.06 -21.38 -1.52
C LEU A 13 24.24 -20.44 -1.76
N GLU A 14 25.46 -20.83 -1.36
CA GLU A 14 26.64 -19.98 -1.50
C GLU A 14 26.83 -19.56 -2.96
N GLY A 15 26.95 -18.25 -3.20
CA GLY A 15 27.15 -17.69 -4.54
C GLY A 15 25.93 -17.75 -5.48
N LYS A 16 24.80 -18.32 -5.05
CA LYS A 16 23.55 -18.28 -5.83
C LYS A 16 22.99 -16.86 -5.90
N LYS A 17 22.31 -16.57 -7.01
CA LYS A 17 21.77 -15.24 -7.35
C LYS A 17 20.29 -15.18 -7.03
N ALA A 18 19.95 -14.32 -6.07
CA ALA A 18 18.56 -14.04 -5.69
C ALA A 18 18.03 -12.82 -6.42
N PHE A 19 17.00 -13.02 -7.25
CA PHE A 19 16.19 -11.91 -7.72
C PHE A 19 15.26 -11.45 -6.60
N VAL A 20 15.47 -10.25 -6.07
CA VAL A 20 14.69 -9.69 -4.95
C VAL A 20 13.82 -8.55 -5.43
N ARG A 21 12.52 -8.83 -5.55
CA ARG A 21 11.52 -7.82 -5.90
C ARG A 21 11.13 -7.01 -4.66
N VAL A 22 11.45 -5.71 -4.65
CA VAL A 22 11.19 -4.79 -3.52
C VAL A 22 10.41 -3.55 -3.96
N ASP A 23 9.74 -2.86 -3.04
CA ASP A 23 9.09 -1.57 -3.34
C ASP A 23 10.00 -0.38 -2.99
N PHE A 24 10.85 0.05 -3.92
CA PHE A 24 11.65 1.28 -3.80
C PHE A 24 11.04 2.50 -4.50
N ASN A 25 9.71 2.52 -4.71
CA ASN A 25 9.04 3.71 -5.21
C ASN A 25 8.94 4.76 -4.09
N VAL A 26 10.06 5.46 -3.84
CA VAL A 26 10.22 6.50 -2.82
C VAL A 26 9.92 7.90 -3.38
N PRO A 27 9.42 8.84 -2.57
CA PRO A 27 9.24 10.22 -3.00
C PRO A 27 10.60 10.88 -3.24
N LEU A 28 10.67 11.67 -4.31
CA LEU A 28 11.83 12.47 -4.70
C LEU A 28 11.44 13.95 -4.70
N ASP A 29 12.34 14.82 -4.27
CA ASP A 29 12.22 16.28 -4.49
C ASP A 29 12.56 16.66 -5.95
N ASP A 30 12.38 17.94 -6.29
CA ASP A 30 12.68 18.46 -7.64
C ASP A 30 14.16 18.32 -8.05
N SER A 31 15.06 18.16 -7.06
CA SER A 31 16.49 17.92 -7.27
C SER A 31 16.83 16.44 -7.39
N GLY A 32 15.86 15.54 -7.28
CA GLY A 32 16.04 14.09 -7.34
C GLY A 32 16.55 13.46 -6.04
N ASN A 33 16.50 14.19 -4.92
CA ASN A 33 16.84 13.63 -3.61
C ASN A 33 15.66 12.88 -3.00
N ILE A 34 15.95 11.78 -2.31
CA ILE A 34 14.95 11.01 -1.58
C ILE A 34 14.52 11.81 -0.34
N THR A 35 13.22 12.13 -0.24
CA THR A 35 12.65 12.86 0.90
C THR A 35 12.17 11.94 2.03
N ASP A 36 11.84 10.69 1.71
CA ASP A 36 11.49 9.63 2.67
C ASP A 36 12.04 8.28 2.17
N ASP A 37 12.85 7.63 3.02
CA ASP A 37 13.52 6.37 2.73
C ASP A 37 12.97 5.17 3.50
N VAL A 38 11.82 5.30 4.17
CA VAL A 38 11.20 4.22 4.96
C VAL A 38 11.05 2.94 4.16
N ARG A 39 10.64 3.04 2.88
CA ARG A 39 10.50 1.87 2.00
C ARG A 39 11.82 1.12 1.77
N ILE A 40 12.93 1.84 1.68
CA ILE A 40 14.26 1.23 1.53
C ILE A 40 14.65 0.51 2.82
N ARG A 41 14.42 1.14 3.97
CA ARG A 41 14.74 0.57 5.29
C ARG A 41 13.96 -0.71 5.59
N ARG A 42 12.67 -0.76 5.22
CA ARG A 42 11.78 -1.89 5.55
C ARG A 42 12.21 -3.22 4.93
N VAL A 43 12.97 -3.23 3.84
CA VAL A 43 13.43 -4.46 3.18
C VAL A 43 14.88 -4.83 3.52
N LEU A 44 15.60 -3.98 4.29
CA LEU A 44 16.96 -4.29 4.73
C LEU A 44 17.06 -5.62 5.50
N PRO A 45 16.09 -6.02 6.36
CA PRO A 45 16.14 -7.33 7.00
C PRO A 45 16.20 -8.49 5.99
N THR A 46 15.43 -8.40 4.91
CA THR A 46 15.42 -9.43 3.85
C THR A 46 16.74 -9.45 3.10
N ILE A 47 17.28 -8.27 2.74
CA ILE A 47 18.57 -8.15 2.05
C ILE A 47 19.70 -8.72 2.91
N ASN A 48 19.75 -8.36 4.20
CA ASN A 48 20.79 -8.83 5.10
C ASN A 48 20.71 -10.34 5.32
N ALA A 49 19.53 -10.92 5.48
CA ALA A 49 19.39 -12.37 5.64
C ALA A 49 19.85 -13.16 4.40
N LEU A 50 19.68 -12.60 3.19
CA LEU A 50 20.23 -13.23 1.98
C LEU A 50 21.76 -13.09 1.92
N LEU A 51 22.30 -11.95 2.36
CA LEU A 51 23.74 -11.73 2.44
C LEU A 51 24.43 -12.60 3.49
N ASP A 52 23.76 -12.88 4.62
CA ASP A 52 24.27 -13.75 5.68
C ASP A 52 24.41 -15.22 5.24
N GLU A 53 23.73 -15.61 4.15
CA GLU A 53 23.82 -16.93 3.51
C GLU A 53 24.76 -16.88 2.26
N ASP A 54 25.55 -15.82 2.12
CA ASP A 54 26.51 -15.58 1.02
C ASP A 54 25.91 -15.56 -0.40
N LEU A 55 24.61 -15.21 -0.52
CA LEU A 55 23.98 -15.01 -1.82
C LEU A 55 24.44 -13.72 -2.50
N VAL A 56 24.37 -13.73 -3.83
CA VAL A 56 24.37 -12.51 -4.64
C VAL A 56 22.94 -11.96 -4.66
N VAL A 57 22.76 -10.74 -4.18
CA VAL A 57 21.42 -10.11 -4.05
C VAL A 57 21.18 -9.17 -5.23
N VAL A 58 20.31 -9.57 -6.15
CA VAL A 58 19.93 -8.78 -7.34
C VAL A 58 18.57 -8.14 -7.12
N ILE A 59 18.58 -6.87 -6.76
CA ILE A 59 17.39 -6.12 -6.37
C ILE A 59 16.73 -5.51 -7.60
N ALA A 60 15.42 -5.68 -7.70
CA ALA A 60 14.60 -5.08 -8.75
C ALA A 60 13.42 -4.32 -8.15
N SER A 61 13.16 -3.13 -8.68
CA SER A 61 12.06 -2.28 -8.26
C SER A 61 11.51 -1.46 -9.42
N HIS A 62 10.40 -0.78 -9.18
CA HIS A 62 9.91 0.28 -10.02
C HIS A 62 10.07 1.65 -9.34
N MET A 63 10.04 2.70 -10.14
CA MET A 63 9.94 4.09 -9.69
C MET A 63 8.92 4.83 -10.57
N GLY A 64 7.95 5.50 -9.95
CA GLY A 64 6.94 6.27 -10.66
C GLY A 64 6.16 5.49 -11.72
N ARG A 65 5.77 6.20 -12.79
CA ARG A 65 4.98 5.67 -13.91
C ARG A 65 5.57 6.14 -15.26
N PRO A 66 6.72 5.60 -15.66
CA PRO A 66 7.37 5.94 -16.94
C PRO A 66 6.66 5.45 -18.21
N LYS A 67 5.63 4.59 -18.08
CA LYS A 67 4.82 4.05 -19.20
C LYS A 67 5.64 3.28 -20.25
N GLY A 68 6.64 2.49 -19.83
CA GLY A 68 7.41 1.66 -20.76
C GLY A 68 8.41 2.44 -21.60
N SER A 69 8.91 3.57 -21.09
CA SER A 69 9.95 4.36 -21.73
C SER A 69 10.97 4.81 -20.70
N VAL A 70 12.23 4.99 -21.12
CA VAL A 70 13.28 5.49 -20.24
C VAL A 70 13.00 6.97 -19.92
N VAL A 71 12.80 7.26 -18.65
CA VAL A 71 12.59 8.64 -18.16
C VAL A 71 13.59 8.90 -17.03
N PRO A 72 14.61 9.76 -17.23
CA PRO A 72 15.72 9.92 -16.28
C PRO A 72 15.30 10.24 -14.84
N LYS A 73 14.24 11.04 -14.64
CA LYS A 73 13.70 11.37 -13.31
C LYS A 73 13.17 10.16 -12.52
N PHE A 74 12.90 9.04 -13.21
CA PHE A 74 12.45 7.79 -12.61
C PHE A 74 13.55 6.73 -12.58
N SER A 75 14.82 7.10 -12.73
CA SER A 75 15.93 6.18 -12.50
C SER A 75 16.05 5.79 -11.03
N LEU A 76 16.52 4.57 -10.77
CA LEU A 76 16.83 4.06 -9.43
C LEU A 76 18.25 4.41 -8.96
N ALA A 77 19.05 5.15 -9.74
CA ALA A 77 20.40 5.55 -9.33
C ALA A 77 20.47 6.28 -7.96
N PRO A 78 19.54 7.19 -7.59
CA PRO A 78 19.52 7.78 -6.25
C PRO A 78 19.28 6.75 -5.14
N VAL A 79 18.47 5.72 -5.43
CA VAL A 79 18.17 4.62 -4.51
C VAL A 79 19.40 3.76 -4.28
N ALA A 80 20.19 3.45 -5.32
CA ALA A 80 21.46 2.71 -5.16
C ALA A 80 22.40 3.41 -4.17
N LYS A 81 22.57 4.74 -4.30
CA LYS A 81 23.40 5.54 -3.38
C LYS A 81 22.88 5.49 -1.96
N ARG A 82 21.55 5.57 -1.77
CA ARG A 82 20.95 5.51 -0.43
C ARG A 82 21.10 4.13 0.19
N LEU A 83 20.81 3.08 -0.58
CA LEU A 83 20.92 1.69 -0.16
C LEU A 83 22.37 1.37 0.26
N SER A 84 23.36 1.79 -0.52
CA SER A 84 24.79 1.61 -0.19
C SER A 84 25.15 2.22 1.18
N ARG A 85 24.67 3.43 1.47
CA ARG A 85 24.88 4.07 2.78
C ARG A 85 24.22 3.31 3.93
N LEU A 86 23.02 2.78 3.73
CA LEU A 86 22.28 2.04 4.76
C LEU A 86 22.90 0.67 5.04
N LEU A 87 23.36 -0.02 4.00
CA LEU A 87 24.04 -1.31 4.10
C LEU A 87 25.50 -1.18 4.55
N LYS A 88 26.08 0.03 4.44
CA LYS A 88 27.53 0.28 4.60
C LYS A 88 28.36 -0.64 3.69
N LYS A 89 27.87 -0.85 2.47
CA LYS A 89 28.44 -1.74 1.45
C LYS A 89 28.26 -1.11 0.08
N ASP A 90 29.16 -1.41 -0.85
CA ASP A 90 28.99 -1.00 -2.23
C ASP A 90 27.78 -1.70 -2.86
N VAL A 91 26.96 -0.93 -3.57
CA VAL A 91 25.82 -1.43 -4.35
C VAL A 91 26.12 -1.17 -5.81
N VAL A 92 26.24 -2.25 -6.59
CA VAL A 92 26.48 -2.18 -8.03
C VAL A 92 25.17 -1.77 -8.70
N PHE A 93 25.13 -0.57 -9.27
CA PHE A 93 23.97 -0.12 -10.03
C PHE A 93 24.14 -0.47 -11.51
N LEU A 94 23.16 -1.17 -12.07
CA LEU A 94 23.08 -1.44 -13.51
C LEU A 94 22.04 -0.53 -14.13
N SER A 95 22.41 0.14 -15.22
CA SER A 95 21.52 1.05 -15.96
C SER A 95 20.45 0.33 -16.79
N ASP A 96 20.31 -0.98 -16.61
CA ASP A 96 19.34 -1.83 -17.26
C ASP A 96 18.90 -2.93 -16.28
N CYS A 97 17.80 -3.63 -16.58
CA CYS A 97 17.31 -4.78 -15.82
C CYS A 97 17.39 -6.11 -16.56
N ILE A 98 17.70 -6.09 -17.87
CA ILE A 98 17.88 -7.28 -18.71
C ILE A 98 19.03 -7.06 -19.70
N GLY A 99 19.36 -8.09 -20.48
CA GLY A 99 20.31 -7.99 -21.59
C GLY A 99 21.76 -8.35 -21.24
N SER A 100 22.64 -8.21 -22.22
CA SER A 100 24.00 -8.76 -22.17
C SER A 100 24.89 -8.11 -21.12
N SER A 101 24.71 -6.82 -20.82
CA SER A 101 25.46 -6.12 -19.76
C SER A 101 25.10 -6.63 -18.37
N VAL A 102 23.81 -6.88 -18.13
CA VAL A 102 23.32 -7.49 -16.88
C VAL A 102 23.84 -8.91 -16.77
N ARG A 103 23.70 -9.71 -17.83
CA ARG A 103 24.19 -11.10 -17.85
C ARG A 103 25.68 -11.21 -17.56
N LYS A 104 26.50 -10.39 -18.23
CA LYS A 104 27.94 -10.36 -18.01
C LYS A 104 28.29 -10.04 -16.56
N THR A 105 27.63 -9.04 -15.97
CA THR A 105 27.85 -8.69 -14.56
C THR A 105 27.50 -9.85 -13.64
N LEU A 106 26.38 -10.54 -13.90
CA LEU A 106 25.97 -11.70 -13.10
C LEU A 106 26.91 -12.90 -13.24
N ASP A 107 27.65 -13.04 -14.34
CA ASP A 107 28.59 -14.14 -14.53
C ASP A 107 29.94 -13.91 -13.84
N GLU A 108 30.30 -12.65 -13.59
CA GLU A 108 31.60 -12.24 -13.02
C GLU A 108 31.51 -11.84 -11.53
N VAL A 109 30.30 -11.78 -10.97
CA VAL A 109 30.05 -11.24 -9.62
C VAL A 109 30.47 -12.21 -8.51
N ALA A 110 31.09 -11.66 -7.46
CA ALA A 110 31.47 -12.42 -6.27
C ALA A 110 30.28 -12.63 -5.31
N PRO A 111 30.26 -13.74 -4.53
CA PRO A 111 29.31 -13.95 -3.44
C PRO A 111 29.17 -12.75 -2.50
N GLY A 112 27.98 -12.56 -1.94
CA GLY A 112 27.68 -11.43 -1.06
C GLY A 112 27.58 -10.06 -1.75
N THR A 113 27.63 -9.98 -3.08
CA THR A 113 27.46 -8.70 -3.80
C THR A 113 26.00 -8.27 -3.83
N VAL A 114 25.75 -6.96 -3.73
CA VAL A 114 24.43 -6.36 -3.92
C VAL A 114 24.39 -5.61 -5.25
N ILE A 115 23.46 -5.98 -6.11
CA ILE A 115 23.19 -5.36 -7.41
C ILE A 115 21.81 -4.70 -7.34
N LEU A 116 21.68 -3.46 -7.82
CA LEU A 116 20.39 -2.82 -8.08
C LEU A 116 20.22 -2.64 -9.59
N LEU A 117 19.18 -3.28 -10.13
CA LEU A 117 18.75 -3.11 -11.52
C LEU A 117 18.05 -1.77 -11.72
N GLU A 118 18.04 -1.29 -12.96
CA GLU A 118 17.27 -0.10 -13.32
C GLU A 118 15.75 -0.36 -13.26
N ASN A 119 14.97 0.72 -13.25
CA ASN A 119 13.52 0.74 -13.13
C ASN A 119 12.81 -0.22 -14.10
N LEU A 120 12.21 -1.27 -13.54
CA LEU A 120 11.47 -2.30 -14.28
C LEU A 120 10.41 -1.72 -15.23
N ARG A 121 9.78 -0.59 -14.88
CA ARG A 121 8.72 0.03 -15.69
C ARG A 121 9.22 0.83 -16.89
N PHE A 122 10.54 0.93 -17.09
CA PHE A 122 11.08 1.38 -18.37
C PHE A 122 10.77 0.38 -19.50
N TYR A 123 10.46 -0.86 -19.16
CA TYR A 123 9.98 -1.86 -20.10
C TYR A 123 8.45 -1.97 -20.06
N PRO A 124 7.77 -1.91 -21.21
CA PRO A 124 6.31 -2.10 -21.25
C PRO A 124 5.89 -3.51 -20.78
N GLY A 125 6.77 -4.49 -21.02
CA GLY A 125 6.59 -5.89 -20.64
C GLY A 125 6.36 -6.11 -19.14
N GLU A 126 6.86 -5.23 -18.28
CA GLU A 126 6.64 -5.30 -16.83
C GLU A 126 5.14 -5.23 -16.49
N THR A 127 4.42 -4.25 -17.05
CA THR A 127 3.01 -4.01 -16.72
C THR A 127 2.04 -4.91 -17.48
N SER A 128 2.46 -5.49 -18.61
CA SER A 128 1.66 -6.43 -19.39
C SER A 128 1.87 -7.89 -18.99
N ASN A 129 2.70 -8.17 -17.98
CA ASN A 129 3.12 -9.52 -17.59
C ASN A 129 3.69 -10.31 -18.78
N ASP A 130 4.53 -9.65 -19.57
CA ASP A 130 5.03 -10.24 -20.80
C ASP A 130 5.92 -11.47 -20.51
N PRO A 131 5.66 -12.64 -21.14
CA PRO A 131 6.42 -13.85 -20.88
C PRO A 131 7.89 -13.75 -21.30
N GLU A 132 8.23 -13.02 -22.37
CA GLU A 132 9.61 -12.87 -22.83
C GLU A 132 10.40 -11.99 -21.86
N PHE A 133 9.81 -10.88 -21.42
CA PHE A 133 10.39 -10.02 -20.39
C PHE A 133 10.55 -10.77 -19.06
N SER A 134 9.56 -11.55 -18.65
CA SER A 134 9.61 -12.39 -17.46
C SER A 134 10.76 -13.41 -17.52
N ARG A 135 10.97 -14.05 -18.67
CA ARG A 135 12.07 -14.98 -18.91
C ARG A 135 13.42 -14.26 -18.85
N ALA A 136 13.52 -13.08 -19.47
CA ALA A 136 14.74 -12.28 -19.47
C ALA A 136 15.14 -11.82 -18.06
N LEU A 137 14.16 -11.49 -17.19
CA LEU A 137 14.44 -11.17 -15.78
C LEU A 137 14.95 -12.37 -14.97
N ALA A 138 14.48 -13.58 -15.30
CA ALA A 138 14.91 -14.81 -14.63
C ALA A 138 16.29 -15.32 -15.11
N GLU A 139 16.79 -14.81 -16.24
CA GLU A 139 18.02 -15.31 -16.84
C GLU A 139 19.24 -15.06 -15.94
N GLY A 140 19.86 -16.15 -15.48
CA GLY A 140 21.00 -16.08 -14.57
C GLY A 140 20.66 -15.88 -13.11
N MET A 141 19.40 -16.02 -12.74
CA MET A 141 18.94 -16.05 -11.36
C MET A 141 18.70 -17.50 -10.93
N ASP A 142 18.96 -17.80 -9.66
CA ASP A 142 18.77 -19.14 -9.08
C ASP A 142 17.49 -19.22 -8.24
N LEU A 143 17.10 -18.11 -7.61
CA LEU A 143 15.90 -18.02 -6.79
C LEU A 143 15.23 -16.65 -6.88
N TYR A 144 13.95 -16.65 -6.54
CA TYR A 144 13.09 -15.49 -6.51
C TYR A 144 12.67 -15.17 -5.07
N VAL A 145 12.78 -13.90 -4.68
CA VAL A 145 12.28 -13.38 -3.41
C VAL A 145 11.33 -12.22 -3.69
N ASN A 146 10.09 -12.32 -3.25
CA ASN A 146 9.14 -11.21 -3.30
C ASN A 146 9.00 -10.55 -1.93
N ASP A 147 9.45 -9.31 -1.82
CA ASP A 147 9.31 -8.46 -0.63
C ASP A 147 8.55 -7.16 -0.93
N ALA A 148 7.73 -7.16 -1.99
CA ALA A 148 6.99 -6.01 -2.49
C ALA A 148 5.47 -6.21 -2.41
N PHE A 149 4.92 -6.34 -1.20
CA PHE A 149 3.48 -6.52 -0.95
C PHE A 149 2.60 -5.49 -1.68
N ALA A 150 3.02 -4.22 -1.69
CA ALA A 150 2.31 -3.13 -2.35
C ALA A 150 2.07 -3.35 -3.85
N THR A 151 2.88 -4.18 -4.52
CA THR A 151 2.69 -4.53 -5.94
C THR A 151 2.17 -5.95 -6.16
N ALA A 152 2.02 -6.75 -5.11
CA ALA A 152 1.58 -8.15 -5.21
C ALA A 152 0.14 -8.32 -5.72
N HIS A 153 -0.70 -7.29 -5.62
CA HIS A 153 -2.07 -7.27 -6.16
C HIS A 153 -2.14 -7.15 -7.69
N ARG A 154 -0.99 -7.03 -8.38
CA ARG A 154 -0.92 -6.88 -9.84
C ARG A 154 -0.20 -8.06 -10.47
N ALA A 155 -0.76 -8.58 -11.55
CA ALA A 155 -0.08 -9.53 -12.43
C ALA A 155 0.93 -8.77 -13.29
N HIS A 156 2.11 -8.47 -12.73
CA HIS A 156 3.23 -7.90 -13.45
C HIS A 156 4.32 -8.96 -13.67
N ALA A 157 5.18 -8.76 -14.67
CA ALA A 157 6.24 -9.72 -15.02
C ALA A 157 7.17 -10.00 -13.83
N SER A 158 7.67 -8.95 -13.16
CA SER A 158 8.57 -9.09 -11.99
C SER A 158 7.91 -9.62 -10.71
N VAL A 159 6.58 -9.83 -10.72
CA VAL A 159 5.80 -10.27 -9.55
C VAL A 159 5.24 -11.67 -9.76
N VAL A 160 4.63 -11.92 -10.92
CA VAL A 160 3.93 -13.15 -11.28
C VAL A 160 4.69 -13.91 -12.37
N GLY A 161 4.90 -13.31 -13.54
CA GLY A 161 5.45 -14.02 -14.71
C GLY A 161 6.84 -14.62 -14.47
N ILE A 162 7.74 -13.90 -13.80
CA ILE A 162 9.09 -14.37 -13.47
C ILE A 162 9.07 -15.66 -12.64
N THR A 163 8.03 -15.86 -11.84
CA THR A 163 7.93 -17.02 -10.95
C THR A 163 7.79 -18.32 -11.75
N GLU A 164 7.28 -18.29 -12.98
CA GLU A 164 7.18 -19.47 -13.84
C GLU A 164 8.57 -20.05 -14.22
N TYR A 165 9.61 -19.22 -14.17
CA TYR A 165 10.96 -19.57 -14.62
C TYR A 165 11.94 -19.89 -13.48
N LEU A 166 11.58 -19.58 -12.23
CA LEU A 166 12.45 -19.82 -11.07
C LEU A 166 11.77 -20.82 -10.12
N PRO A 167 12.36 -22.00 -9.86
CA PRO A 167 11.73 -23.03 -9.04
C PRO A 167 11.74 -22.69 -7.54
N HIS A 168 12.79 -22.02 -7.06
CA HIS A 168 12.94 -21.63 -5.66
C HIS A 168 12.37 -20.23 -5.44
N ARG A 169 11.28 -20.14 -4.68
CA ARG A 169 10.49 -18.91 -4.51
C ARG A 169 10.22 -18.68 -3.03
N PHE A 170 10.57 -17.49 -2.56
CA PHE A 170 10.41 -17.08 -1.18
C PHE A 170 9.67 -15.76 -1.07
N ALA A 171 8.96 -15.57 0.03
CA ALA A 171 8.49 -14.28 0.49
C ALA A 171 9.52 -13.67 1.46
N GLY A 172 9.83 -12.39 1.27
CA GLY A 172 10.68 -11.66 2.21
C GLY A 172 9.99 -11.35 3.54
N PHE A 173 10.70 -10.72 4.48
CA PHE A 173 10.16 -10.41 5.80
C PHE A 173 9.07 -9.34 5.77
N LEU A 174 9.17 -8.33 4.90
CA LEU A 174 8.10 -7.33 4.75
C LEU A 174 6.84 -8.02 4.26
N MET A 175 6.94 -8.88 3.24
CA MET A 175 5.80 -9.67 2.75
C MET A 175 5.21 -10.55 3.86
N LYS A 176 6.05 -11.23 4.65
CA LYS A 176 5.64 -12.05 5.79
C LYS A 176 4.88 -11.23 6.83
N ASP A 177 5.40 -10.07 7.20
CA ASP A 177 4.79 -9.17 8.18
C ASP A 177 3.42 -8.67 7.69
N GLU A 178 3.33 -8.22 6.43
CA GLU A 178 2.06 -7.77 5.84
C GLU A 178 1.02 -8.90 5.87
N LEU A 179 1.39 -10.11 5.42
CA LEU A 179 0.50 -11.28 5.48
C LEU A 179 0.06 -11.61 6.92
N ASN A 180 0.98 -11.53 7.88
CA ASN A 180 0.68 -11.76 9.29
C ASN A 180 -0.27 -10.69 9.86
N TYR A 181 -0.09 -9.42 9.52
CA TYR A 181 -1.00 -8.34 9.93
C TYR A 181 -2.40 -8.56 9.35
N PHE A 182 -2.51 -8.90 8.06
CA PHE A 182 -3.79 -9.21 7.44
C PHE A 182 -4.46 -10.43 8.09
N HIS A 183 -3.72 -11.50 8.31
CA HIS A 183 -4.24 -12.71 8.95
C HIS A 183 -4.75 -12.43 10.37
N ARG A 184 -3.98 -11.68 11.17
CA ARG A 184 -4.36 -11.28 12.53
C ARG A 184 -5.53 -10.29 12.55
N ALA A 185 -5.68 -9.45 11.53
CA ALA A 185 -6.74 -8.44 11.49
C ALA A 185 -8.05 -8.97 10.89
N LEU A 186 -7.99 -9.92 9.94
CA LEU A 186 -9.16 -10.35 9.17
C LEU A 186 -9.59 -11.79 9.41
N ASP A 187 -8.67 -12.73 9.64
CA ASP A 187 -8.99 -14.16 9.72
C ASP A 187 -9.15 -14.64 11.17
N ASN A 188 -8.26 -14.23 12.06
CA ASN A 188 -8.35 -14.55 13.49
C ASN A 188 -8.14 -13.31 14.38
N PRO A 189 -9.03 -12.30 14.29
CA PRO A 189 -8.88 -11.08 15.05
C PRO A 189 -9.30 -11.21 16.51
N LEU A 190 -8.61 -10.48 17.38
CA LEU A 190 -9.05 -10.29 18.75
C LEU A 190 -10.29 -9.40 18.75
N ARG A 191 -11.39 -9.89 19.36
CA ARG A 191 -12.67 -9.19 19.42
C ARG A 191 -12.81 -8.35 20.70
N PRO A 192 -13.47 -7.18 20.65
CA PRO A 192 -14.19 -6.61 19.50
C PRO A 192 -13.28 -6.04 18.39
N VAL A 193 -13.65 -6.27 17.14
CA VAL A 193 -13.04 -5.71 15.94
C VAL A 193 -13.82 -4.48 15.50
N VAL A 194 -13.12 -3.37 15.30
CA VAL A 194 -13.69 -2.13 14.78
C VAL A 194 -13.02 -1.79 13.45
N ALA A 195 -13.83 -1.63 12.39
CA ALA A 195 -13.36 -1.03 11.13
C ALA A 195 -13.68 0.46 11.11
N ILE A 196 -12.67 1.28 10.83
CA ILE A 196 -12.79 2.71 10.57
C ILE A 196 -12.56 2.92 9.08
N VAL A 197 -13.58 3.40 8.36
CA VAL A 197 -13.54 3.63 6.93
C VAL A 197 -13.80 5.10 6.64
N GLY A 198 -12.91 5.74 5.90
CA GLY A 198 -13.03 7.14 5.55
C GLY A 198 -12.54 7.46 4.14
N GLY A 199 -12.31 8.75 3.91
CA GLY A 199 -11.98 9.30 2.60
C GLY A 199 -13.20 9.86 1.85
N ALA A 200 -13.00 10.16 0.57
CA ALA A 200 -13.94 10.99 -0.18
C ALA A 200 -15.07 10.22 -0.88
N LYS A 201 -14.85 8.96 -1.26
CA LYS A 201 -15.76 8.21 -2.15
C LYS A 201 -16.12 6.83 -1.60
N VAL A 202 -17.41 6.56 -1.46
CA VAL A 202 -18.00 5.25 -1.17
C VAL A 202 -17.65 4.24 -2.27
N SER A 203 -17.74 4.64 -3.54
CA SER A 203 -17.45 3.76 -4.69
C SER A 203 -16.07 3.10 -4.58
N SER A 204 -15.08 3.84 -4.09
CA SER A 204 -13.70 3.35 -3.90
C SER A 204 -13.54 2.35 -2.73
N LYS A 205 -14.50 2.29 -1.81
CA LYS A 205 -14.45 1.48 -0.57
C LYS A 205 -15.51 0.40 -0.51
N LEU A 206 -16.35 0.29 -1.54
CA LEU A 206 -17.54 -0.56 -1.54
C LEU A 206 -17.21 -2.03 -1.22
N GLY A 207 -16.32 -2.64 -2.00
CA GLY A 207 -15.94 -4.04 -1.79
C GLY A 207 -15.27 -4.28 -0.42
N ALA A 208 -14.55 -3.29 0.11
CA ALA A 208 -13.97 -3.39 1.45
C ALA A 208 -15.06 -3.38 2.52
N LEU A 209 -16.04 -2.47 2.43
CA LEU A 209 -17.17 -2.40 3.36
C LEU A 209 -18.01 -3.69 3.33
N GLU A 210 -18.35 -4.18 2.14
CA GLU A 210 -19.12 -5.42 1.96
C GLU A 210 -18.39 -6.63 2.56
N ASN A 211 -17.06 -6.69 2.44
CA ASN A 211 -16.27 -7.74 3.08
C ASN A 211 -16.23 -7.58 4.61
N LEU A 212 -15.98 -6.36 5.10
CA LEU A 212 -15.81 -6.05 6.52
C LEU A 212 -17.08 -6.27 7.33
N ILE A 213 -18.26 -5.99 6.77
CA ILE A 213 -19.57 -6.25 7.41
C ILE A 213 -19.70 -7.71 7.87
N ASN A 214 -19.04 -8.65 7.20
CA ASN A 214 -19.08 -10.07 7.57
C ASN A 214 -18.08 -10.45 8.67
N ARG A 215 -17.19 -9.55 9.07
CA ARG A 215 -16.01 -9.88 9.88
C ARG A 215 -15.90 -9.04 11.16
N VAL A 216 -16.45 -7.83 11.19
CA VAL A 216 -16.25 -6.88 12.29
C VAL A 216 -17.44 -6.80 13.24
N ASP A 217 -17.21 -6.31 14.46
CA ASP A 217 -18.27 -6.08 15.46
C ASP A 217 -18.85 -4.67 15.34
N LYS A 218 -18.02 -3.71 14.89
CA LYS A 218 -18.41 -2.31 14.70
C LYS A 218 -17.79 -1.71 13.44
N ILE A 219 -18.54 -0.82 12.79
CA ILE A 219 -18.08 -0.01 11.66
C ILE A 219 -18.25 1.46 12.03
N VAL A 220 -17.19 2.23 11.87
CA VAL A 220 -17.16 3.69 11.96
C VAL A 220 -16.91 4.22 10.56
N VAL A 221 -17.81 5.06 10.06
CA VAL A 221 -17.64 5.74 8.78
C VAL A 221 -17.44 7.23 9.01
N GLY A 222 -16.35 7.78 8.46
CA GLY A 222 -16.06 9.20 8.45
C GLY A 222 -15.67 9.69 7.06
N GLY A 223 -15.04 10.86 6.98
CA GLY A 223 -14.70 11.48 5.70
C GLY A 223 -15.93 11.94 4.93
N ALA A 224 -15.69 12.51 3.75
CA ALA A 224 -16.77 12.94 2.87
C ALA A 224 -17.70 11.78 2.45
N MET A 225 -17.20 10.54 2.39
CA MET A 225 -18.04 9.38 2.06
C MET A 225 -19.19 9.14 3.06
N ALA A 226 -19.06 9.59 4.31
CA ALA A 226 -20.13 9.50 5.31
C ALA A 226 -21.39 10.28 4.87
N PHE A 227 -21.23 11.35 4.09
CA PHE A 227 -22.35 12.15 3.60
C PHE A 227 -23.25 11.38 2.62
N THR A 228 -22.73 10.45 1.83
CA THR A 228 -23.58 9.56 1.01
C THR A 228 -24.47 8.65 1.88
N PHE A 229 -23.95 8.14 3.01
CA PHE A 229 -24.76 7.36 3.96
C PHE A 229 -25.82 8.22 4.66
N LEU A 230 -25.41 9.41 5.12
CA LEU A 230 -26.32 10.39 5.73
C LEU A 230 -27.43 10.84 4.76
N LYS A 231 -27.11 10.96 3.46
CA LYS A 231 -28.08 11.27 2.40
C LYS A 231 -29.09 10.14 2.23
N ALA A 232 -28.64 8.88 2.31
CA ALA A 232 -29.53 7.71 2.27
C ALA A 232 -30.51 7.66 3.46
N MET A 233 -30.16 8.30 4.57
CA MET A 233 -31.03 8.49 5.75
C MET A 233 -31.97 9.70 5.63
N GLY A 234 -31.91 10.46 4.52
CA GLY A 234 -32.79 11.59 4.26
C GLY A 234 -32.28 12.95 4.76
N PHE A 235 -31.01 13.06 5.18
CA PHE A 235 -30.48 14.34 5.66
C PHE A 235 -30.17 15.33 4.52
N GLY A 236 -30.37 16.62 4.81
CA GLY A 236 -29.95 17.73 3.96
C GLY A 236 -28.50 18.09 4.28
N LEU A 237 -27.61 18.02 3.28
CA LEU A 237 -26.15 18.06 3.49
C LEU A 237 -25.47 19.24 2.78
N GLY A 238 -26.23 20.26 2.40
CA GLY A 238 -25.72 21.42 1.66
C GLY A 238 -24.94 21.02 0.39
N LYS A 239 -23.73 21.55 0.26
CA LYS A 239 -22.75 21.28 -0.80
C LYS A 239 -21.74 20.19 -0.42
N SER A 240 -21.98 19.42 0.63
CA SER A 240 -21.09 18.31 1.01
C SER A 240 -20.96 17.30 -0.11
N LEU A 241 -19.79 16.68 -0.24
CA LEU A 241 -19.52 15.70 -1.29
C LEU A 241 -20.40 14.46 -1.10
N VAL A 242 -21.29 14.21 -2.05
CA VAL A 242 -22.19 13.05 -2.09
C VAL A 242 -22.05 12.36 -3.45
N GLU A 243 -22.00 11.04 -3.45
CA GLU A 243 -22.13 10.22 -4.65
C GLU A 243 -23.59 9.82 -4.81
N ASP A 244 -24.37 10.62 -5.55
CA ASP A 244 -25.82 10.44 -5.70
C ASP A 244 -26.19 9.06 -6.28
N ASP A 245 -25.38 8.52 -7.19
CA ASP A 245 -25.50 7.19 -7.76
C ASP A 245 -25.23 6.05 -6.75
N MET A 246 -24.60 6.37 -5.62
CA MET A 246 -24.27 5.42 -4.55
C MET A 246 -25.21 5.49 -3.35
N VAL A 247 -26.16 6.43 -3.31
CA VAL A 247 -27.06 6.64 -2.15
C VAL A 247 -27.89 5.39 -1.84
N GLU A 248 -28.49 4.76 -2.85
CA GLU A 248 -29.26 3.52 -2.66
C GLU A 248 -28.37 2.40 -2.12
N GLN A 249 -27.17 2.23 -2.70
CA GLN A 249 -26.21 1.22 -2.26
C GLN A 249 -25.72 1.45 -0.83
N ALA A 250 -25.45 2.70 -0.45
CA ALA A 250 -25.06 3.06 0.90
C ALA A 250 -26.16 2.72 1.92
N GLY A 251 -27.42 2.99 1.57
CA GLY A 251 -28.58 2.56 2.38
C GLY A 251 -28.66 1.04 2.55
N ARG A 252 -28.44 0.28 1.47
CA ARG A 252 -28.40 -1.20 1.53
C ARG A 252 -27.28 -1.71 2.43
N ILE A 253 -26.08 -1.15 2.34
CA ILE A 253 -24.93 -1.52 3.18
C ILE A 253 -25.22 -1.23 4.65
N PHE A 254 -25.80 -0.07 4.95
CA PHE A 254 -26.20 0.28 6.31
C PHE A 254 -27.20 -0.75 6.86
N GLN A 255 -28.25 -1.07 6.10
CA GLN A 255 -29.25 -2.06 6.52
C GLN A 255 -28.63 -3.46 6.73
N GLN A 256 -27.76 -3.90 5.82
CA GLN A 256 -27.05 -5.18 5.95
C GLN A 256 -26.20 -5.26 7.23
N ALA A 257 -25.56 -4.16 7.63
CA ALA A 257 -24.81 -4.11 8.88
C ALA A 257 -25.74 -4.30 10.09
N ILE A 258 -26.87 -3.60 10.11
CA ILE A 258 -27.89 -3.73 11.16
C ILE A 258 -28.44 -5.16 11.23
N ASP A 259 -28.81 -5.76 10.09
CA ASP A 259 -29.37 -7.12 10.01
C ASP A 259 -28.39 -8.18 10.55
N LYS A 260 -27.08 -7.92 10.46
CA LYS A 260 -26.02 -8.80 10.97
C LYS A 260 -25.59 -8.47 12.41
N GLY A 261 -26.24 -7.50 13.05
CA GLY A 261 -25.90 -7.06 14.41
C GLY A 261 -24.58 -6.29 14.50
N VAL A 262 -24.04 -5.81 13.38
CA VAL A 262 -22.86 -4.96 13.35
C VAL A 262 -23.27 -3.54 13.74
N ARG A 263 -22.59 -2.98 14.74
CA ARG A 263 -22.87 -1.60 15.18
C ARG A 263 -22.28 -0.62 14.17
N PHE A 264 -23.12 0.18 13.53
CA PHE A 264 -22.72 1.11 12.48
C PHE A 264 -22.81 2.56 12.96
N TYR A 265 -21.70 3.28 12.93
CA TYR A 265 -21.56 4.63 13.45
C TYR A 265 -21.24 5.61 12.32
N LEU A 266 -22.01 6.70 12.26
CA LEU A 266 -21.84 7.83 11.34
C LEU A 266 -21.61 9.12 12.15
N PRO A 267 -21.09 10.19 11.51
CA PRO A 267 -20.93 11.47 12.17
C PRO A 267 -22.26 12.04 12.63
N VAL A 268 -22.28 12.59 13.84
CA VAL A 268 -23.45 13.27 14.44
C VAL A 268 -23.31 14.79 14.35
N ASP A 269 -22.08 15.28 14.25
CA ASP A 269 -21.72 16.67 14.00
C ASP A 269 -20.51 16.74 13.05
N CYS A 270 -20.30 17.91 12.47
CA CYS A 270 -19.19 18.17 11.55
C CYS A 270 -18.63 19.58 11.74
N VAL A 271 -17.37 19.74 11.32
CA VAL A 271 -16.83 21.06 10.96
C VAL A 271 -17.31 21.36 9.55
N ALA A 272 -18.22 22.32 9.41
CA ALA A 272 -18.71 22.77 8.12
C ALA A 272 -18.05 24.09 7.74
N GLY A 273 -17.80 24.29 6.43
CA GLY A 273 -17.25 25.53 5.88
C GLY A 273 -17.99 26.00 4.64
N ASN A 274 -17.86 27.29 4.32
CA ASN A 274 -18.41 27.87 3.08
C ASN A 274 -17.57 27.55 1.83
N ARG A 275 -16.31 27.17 2.00
CA ARG A 275 -15.35 26.76 0.95
C ARG A 275 -14.32 25.80 1.52
N MET A 276 -13.62 25.08 0.65
CA MET A 276 -12.54 24.14 1.01
C MET A 276 -11.17 24.81 0.82
N THR A 277 -10.89 25.83 1.63
CA THR A 277 -9.62 26.58 1.63
C THR A 277 -9.20 26.89 3.06
N PRO A 278 -7.90 27.14 3.34
CA PRO A 278 -7.43 27.45 4.70
C PRO A 278 -8.05 28.72 5.32
N ASP A 279 -8.58 29.63 4.49
CA ASP A 279 -9.22 30.89 4.89
C ASP A 279 -10.76 30.80 4.90
N ALA A 280 -11.32 29.59 4.90
CA ALA A 280 -12.77 29.38 4.94
C ALA A 280 -13.37 29.82 6.28
N ASP A 281 -14.61 30.34 6.24
CA ASP A 281 -15.39 30.48 7.46
C ASP A 281 -15.86 29.09 7.89
N THR A 282 -15.48 28.65 9.09
CA THR A 282 -15.84 27.33 9.62
C THR A 282 -16.72 27.44 10.85
N LYS A 283 -17.58 26.43 11.05
CA LYS A 283 -18.41 26.30 12.24
C LYS A 283 -18.71 24.83 12.52
N VAL A 284 -18.65 24.47 13.80
CA VAL A 284 -19.12 23.16 14.29
C VAL A 284 -20.64 23.18 14.39
N MET A 285 -21.30 22.16 13.83
CA MET A 285 -22.75 22.00 13.87
C MET A 285 -23.20 20.54 13.72
N PRO A 286 -24.42 20.19 14.15
CA PRO A 286 -25.02 18.90 13.83
C PRO A 286 -25.09 18.67 12.32
N VAL A 287 -24.92 17.43 11.86
CA VAL A 287 -24.95 17.11 10.42
C VAL A 287 -26.29 17.42 9.74
N GLN A 288 -27.36 17.53 10.52
CA GLN A 288 -28.71 17.88 10.06
C GLN A 288 -28.88 19.38 9.78
N GLU A 289 -27.98 20.22 10.29
CA GLU A 289 -28.09 21.68 10.27
C GLU A 289 -27.16 22.34 9.24
N ILE A 290 -26.48 21.55 8.40
CA ILE A 290 -25.56 22.06 7.38
C ILE A 290 -26.31 23.02 6.42
N PRO A 291 -25.91 24.31 6.34
CA PRO A 291 -26.54 25.27 5.44
C PRO A 291 -26.44 24.83 3.98
N LYS A 292 -27.43 25.23 3.16
CA LYS A 292 -27.48 24.88 1.72
C LYS A 292 -26.20 25.21 0.96
N ASP A 293 -25.54 26.30 1.34
CA ASP A 293 -24.33 26.79 0.67
C ASP A 293 -23.01 26.32 1.30
N TRP A 294 -23.07 25.53 2.37
CA TRP A 294 -21.91 25.05 3.13
C TRP A 294 -21.68 23.56 2.90
N MET A 295 -20.50 23.07 3.24
CA MET A 295 -20.11 21.66 3.14
C MET A 295 -19.43 21.19 4.42
N GLY A 296 -19.67 19.94 4.80
CA GLY A 296 -18.92 19.30 5.87
C GLY A 296 -17.52 18.91 5.39
N LEU A 297 -16.49 19.31 6.15
CA LEU A 297 -15.08 19.15 5.81
C LEU A 297 -14.34 18.20 6.74
N ASP A 298 -14.80 18.08 8.00
CA ASP A 298 -14.28 17.14 8.98
C ASP A 298 -15.37 16.71 9.98
N ILE A 299 -15.11 15.67 10.76
CA ILE A 299 -15.97 15.27 11.88
C ILE A 299 -15.89 16.29 13.01
N GLY A 300 -17.01 16.52 13.70
CA GLY A 300 -17.04 17.44 14.82
C GLY A 300 -16.55 16.80 16.14
N PRO A 301 -16.44 17.61 17.21
CA PRO A 301 -16.02 17.14 18.53
C PRO A 301 -16.97 16.11 19.16
N ALA A 302 -18.29 16.20 18.91
CA ALA A 302 -19.22 15.20 19.45
C ALA A 302 -19.02 13.84 18.77
N THR A 303 -18.81 13.83 17.46
CA THR A 303 -18.47 12.65 16.66
C THR A 303 -17.13 12.08 17.10
N THR A 304 -16.12 12.92 17.33
CA THR A 304 -14.81 12.49 17.84
C THR A 304 -14.94 11.80 19.19
N THR A 305 -15.75 12.37 20.09
CA THR A 305 -16.04 11.78 21.41
C THR A 305 -16.73 10.42 21.27
N LEU A 306 -17.79 10.35 20.46
CA LEU A 306 -18.51 9.11 20.15
C LEU A 306 -17.57 8.04 19.58
N PHE A 307 -16.75 8.38 18.59
CA PHE A 307 -15.83 7.44 17.96
C PHE A 307 -14.76 6.98 18.95
N ASN A 308 -14.26 7.86 19.82
CA ASN A 308 -13.35 7.47 20.89
C ASN A 308 -13.98 6.44 21.84
N GLU A 309 -15.22 6.63 22.29
CA GLU A 309 -15.94 5.66 23.13
C GLU A 309 -16.13 4.31 22.41
N VAL A 310 -16.44 4.35 21.12
CA VAL A 310 -16.58 3.14 20.28
C VAL A 310 -15.27 2.35 20.24
N LEU A 311 -14.12 3.02 20.25
CA LEU A 311 -12.80 2.42 20.13
C LEU A 311 -12.20 1.96 21.47
N GLN A 312 -12.64 2.49 22.62
CA GLN A 312 -12.05 2.20 23.93
C GLN A 312 -11.97 0.71 24.28
N ASN A 313 -12.98 -0.08 23.88
CA ASN A 313 -12.99 -1.53 24.15
C ASN A 313 -12.58 -2.38 22.93
N ALA A 314 -12.13 -1.77 21.82
CA ALA A 314 -11.65 -2.49 20.66
C ALA A 314 -10.38 -3.28 21.00
N LYS A 315 -10.31 -4.53 20.56
CA LYS A 315 -9.10 -5.36 20.66
C LYS A 315 -8.34 -5.41 19.32
N THR A 316 -9.05 -5.17 18.22
CA THR A 316 -8.47 -5.01 16.88
C THR A 316 -9.11 -3.80 16.20
N ILE A 317 -8.30 -2.93 15.61
CA ILE A 317 -8.77 -1.78 14.83
C ILE A 317 -8.19 -1.88 13.41
N ILE A 318 -9.06 -1.77 12.41
CA ILE A 318 -8.68 -1.68 11.00
C ILE A 318 -9.06 -0.29 10.53
N TRP A 319 -8.08 0.55 10.19
CA TRP A 319 -8.36 1.92 9.75
C TRP A 319 -7.90 2.15 8.32
N ASN A 320 -8.83 2.52 7.45
CA ASN A 320 -8.56 2.90 6.07
C ASN A 320 -9.32 4.18 5.65
N GLY A 321 -8.60 5.30 5.60
CA GLY A 321 -9.08 6.56 5.07
C GLY A 321 -9.28 7.65 6.13
N PRO A 322 -9.01 8.92 5.80
CA PRO A 322 -9.08 10.04 6.74
C PRO A 322 -10.53 10.38 7.11
N MET A 323 -10.71 11.08 8.24
CA MET A 323 -12.03 11.51 8.75
C MET A 323 -12.51 12.84 8.16
N GLY A 324 -11.60 13.60 7.53
CA GLY A 324 -11.87 14.89 6.92
C GLY A 324 -10.77 15.31 5.94
N ALA A 325 -10.81 16.57 5.52
CA ALA A 325 -9.85 17.22 4.62
C ALA A 325 -8.52 17.53 5.32
N PHE A 326 -7.78 16.48 5.70
CA PHE A 326 -6.58 16.56 6.53
C PHE A 326 -5.42 17.38 5.91
N GLU A 327 -5.46 17.69 4.62
CA GLU A 327 -4.50 18.57 3.96
C GLU A 327 -4.68 20.05 4.31
N ILE A 328 -5.81 20.42 4.92
CA ILE A 328 -6.13 21.78 5.35
C ILE A 328 -6.22 21.76 6.88
N ASP A 329 -5.34 22.51 7.54
CA ASP A 329 -5.47 22.74 8.97
C ASP A 329 -6.80 23.46 9.24
N ALA A 330 -7.63 22.84 10.07
CA ALA A 330 -8.96 23.33 10.44
C ALA A 330 -8.93 24.30 11.63
#